data_AF-A0A7L1L9D5-F1
#
_entry.id   AF-A0A7L1L9D5-F1
#
_cell.length_a   1.000
_cell.length_b   1.000
_cell.length_c   1.000
_cell.angle_alpha   90.00
_cell.angle_beta   90.00
_cell.angle_gamma   90.00
#
_symmetry.space_group_name_H-M   'P 1'
#
loop_
_entity.id
_entity.type
_entity.pdbx_description
1 polymer ?
#
loop_
_entity_poly.entity_id
_entity_poly.type
_entity_poly.pdbx_seq_one_letter_code
_entity_poly.pdbx_strand_id
1 'polypeptide(L)'
;MAFDLEEYLRTAFRDKLRLQTVPVRDAATLPPSTRLLLKRREVVEVERALQSQREEFRQRMERLAQRRQQLAQREKQLRHVVFKFDAFLKASAVRQERALRWAEEERARVAGQGAEATRLRQELTGLLQLRERLVRRLRSLRGFGDYLQGVLARTGQFQDVPAMLAHFRALVATRAALAQQAEARQEQLAQGRALLRQYQEETSSELLRTSNELTQLRARLEAARHDVLQEESHWAHIQSTSAQKSLLLGQIKLAVLNIFQLATAQLKVPADVALEDTEAQLDTVLLCMQDLAAICAELRPGEPGLCPPRLPAATSTHPVRHRGARVPPGQE
;
A
#
# COMPACT_ATOMS: atom_id res chain seq x y z
N MET A 1 -31.65 -36.23 -91.70
CA MET A 1 -31.75 -36.66 -93.11
C MET A 1 -32.36 -38.05 -93.13
N ALA A 2 -33.68 -38.13 -93.01
CA ALA A 2 -34.39 -39.40 -93.08
C ALA A 2 -34.24 -39.91 -94.51
N PHE A 3 -33.41 -40.93 -94.68
CA PHE A 3 -33.34 -41.67 -95.93
C PHE A 3 -34.69 -42.37 -96.02
N ASP A 4 -35.65 -41.80 -96.76
CA ASP A 4 -36.96 -42.40 -96.95
C ASP A 4 -36.78 -43.67 -97.78
N LEU A 5 -36.48 -44.74 -97.06
CA LEU A 5 -36.24 -46.06 -97.59
C LEU A 5 -37.46 -46.50 -98.40
N GLU A 6 -38.66 -46.06 -98.02
CA GLU A 6 -39.88 -46.26 -98.79
C GLU A 6 -39.86 -45.58 -100.17
N GLU A 7 -39.48 -44.30 -100.26
CA GLU A 7 -39.40 -43.61 -101.55
C GLU A 7 -38.31 -44.21 -102.44
N TYR A 8 -37.13 -44.49 -101.89
CA TYR A 8 -36.01 -45.09 -102.61
C TYR A 8 -36.34 -46.50 -103.11
N LEU A 9 -36.97 -47.34 -102.27
CA LEU A 9 -37.42 -48.67 -102.67
C LEU A 9 -38.55 -48.59 -103.70
N ARG A 10 -39.47 -47.63 -103.61
CA ARG A 10 -40.53 -47.39 -104.62
C ARG A 10 -39.95 -47.00 -105.98
N THR A 11 -38.96 -46.09 -106.04
CA THR A 11 -38.28 -45.74 -107.29
C THR A 11 -37.46 -46.90 -107.84
N ALA A 12 -36.70 -47.62 -107.01
CA ALA A 12 -35.88 -48.74 -107.44
C ALA A 12 -36.72 -49.95 -107.91
N PHE A 13 -37.91 -50.18 -107.34
CA PHE A 13 -38.86 -51.18 -107.83
C PHE A 13 -39.52 -50.75 -109.14
N ARG A 14 -39.90 -49.45 -109.27
CA ARG A 14 -40.47 -48.91 -110.52
C ARG A 14 -39.50 -49.02 -111.69
N ASP A 15 -38.21 -48.77 -111.47
CA ASP A 15 -37.19 -48.90 -112.53
C ASP A 15 -36.87 -50.36 -112.86
N LYS A 16 -36.95 -51.28 -111.89
CA LYS A 16 -36.70 -52.72 -112.11
C LYS A 16 -37.88 -53.50 -112.70
N LEU A 17 -39.11 -52.99 -112.60
CA LEU A 17 -40.30 -53.57 -113.25
C LEU A 17 -40.40 -53.19 -114.75
N ARG A 18 -39.60 -52.23 -115.24
CA ARG A 18 -39.48 -51.88 -116.67
C ARG A 18 -38.63 -52.88 -117.46
N LEU A 19 -38.71 -54.17 -117.12
CA LEU A 19 -38.03 -55.20 -117.89
C LEU A 19 -38.67 -55.34 -119.26
N GLN A 20 -37.93 -54.82 -120.24
CA GLN A 20 -37.86 -55.24 -121.63
C GLN A 20 -39.21 -55.52 -122.28
N THR A 21 -39.93 -54.46 -122.62
CA THR A 21 -40.74 -54.45 -123.84
C THR A 21 -39.80 -54.73 -125.00
N VAL A 22 -39.74 -56.00 -125.43
CA VAL A 22 -39.05 -56.42 -126.65
C VAL A 22 -39.56 -55.51 -127.78
N PRO A 23 -38.65 -54.90 -128.59
CA PRO A 23 -39.07 -53.96 -129.61
C PRO A 23 -40.08 -54.63 -130.54
N VAL A 24 -41.25 -54.00 -130.67
CA VAL A 24 -42.25 -54.34 -131.69
C VAL A 24 -41.61 -54.09 -133.05
N ARG A 25 -40.96 -55.11 -133.62
CA ARG A 25 -40.61 -55.11 -135.05
C ARG A 25 -41.87 -55.45 -135.82
N ASP A 26 -42.43 -54.44 -136.49
CA ASP A 26 -43.47 -54.44 -137.53
C ASP A 26 -44.36 -55.69 -137.58
N ALA A 27 -45.28 -55.77 -136.64
CA ALA A 27 -46.23 -56.86 -136.49
C ALA A 27 -47.35 -56.87 -137.54
N ALA A 28 -47.28 -56.16 -138.68
CA ALA A 28 -48.44 -55.98 -139.57
C ALA A 28 -48.59 -57.01 -140.71
N THR A 29 -47.59 -57.86 -141.01
CA THR A 29 -47.58 -58.64 -142.28
C THR A 29 -47.40 -60.16 -142.12
N LEU A 30 -47.62 -60.75 -140.92
CA LEU A 30 -47.45 -62.19 -140.69
C LEU A 30 -48.72 -62.88 -140.13
N PRO A 31 -49.00 -64.16 -140.47
CA PRO A 31 -50.25 -64.86 -140.11
C PRO A 31 -50.50 -65.03 -138.59
N PRO A 32 -51.75 -65.14 -138.13
CA PRO A 32 -52.10 -65.24 -136.69
C PRO A 32 -51.44 -66.39 -135.92
N SER A 33 -51.10 -67.49 -136.59
CA SER A 33 -50.46 -68.67 -135.99
C SER A 33 -49.02 -68.43 -135.54
N THR A 34 -48.29 -67.50 -136.17
CA THR A 34 -46.91 -67.15 -135.80
C THR A 34 -46.86 -66.16 -134.61
N ARG A 35 -47.86 -65.29 -134.44
CA ARG A 35 -47.94 -64.36 -133.29
C ARG A 35 -48.14 -65.07 -131.94
N LEU A 36 -48.97 -66.11 -131.90
CA LEU A 36 -49.27 -66.84 -130.66
C LEU A 36 -48.04 -67.63 -130.16
N LEU A 37 -47.23 -68.16 -131.09
CA LEU A 37 -45.96 -68.80 -130.77
C LEU A 37 -44.91 -67.82 -130.25
N LEU A 38 -44.82 -66.61 -130.82
CA LEU A 38 -43.93 -65.57 -130.34
C LEU A 38 -44.33 -65.10 -128.93
N LYS A 39 -45.63 -64.88 -128.66
CA LYS A 39 -46.09 -64.51 -127.31
C LYS A 39 -45.89 -65.62 -126.27
N ARG A 40 -46.01 -66.90 -126.66
CA ARG A 40 -45.65 -68.02 -125.77
C ARG A 40 -44.14 -68.08 -125.49
N ARG A 41 -43.30 -67.78 -126.47
CA ARG A 41 -41.83 -67.65 -126.25
C ARG A 41 -41.51 -66.47 -125.33
N GLU A 42 -42.14 -65.31 -125.53
CA GLU A 42 -41.99 -64.15 -124.65
C GLU A 42 -42.43 -64.44 -123.21
N VAL A 43 -43.55 -65.14 -123.00
CA VAL A 43 -43.99 -65.55 -121.66
C VAL A 43 -42.96 -66.47 -121.01
N VAL A 44 -42.43 -67.45 -121.75
CA VAL A 44 -41.39 -68.34 -121.25
C VAL A 44 -40.08 -67.59 -120.97
N GLU A 45 -39.71 -66.60 -121.77
CA GLU A 45 -38.53 -65.76 -121.56
C GLU A 45 -38.68 -64.84 -120.33
N VAL A 46 -39.85 -64.23 -120.15
CA VAL A 46 -40.18 -63.41 -118.97
C VAL A 46 -40.27 -64.27 -117.72
N GLU A 47 -40.86 -65.47 -117.79
CA GLU A 47 -40.89 -66.43 -116.67
C GLU A 47 -39.48 -66.88 -116.29
N ARG A 48 -38.60 -67.15 -117.27
CA ARG A 48 -37.18 -67.44 -117.02
C ARG A 48 -36.44 -66.26 -116.40
N ALA A 49 -36.69 -65.04 -116.87
CA ALA A 49 -36.09 -63.82 -116.29
C ALA A 49 -36.62 -63.51 -114.88
N LEU A 50 -37.90 -63.79 -114.61
CA LEU A 50 -38.48 -63.65 -113.28
C LEU A 50 -37.95 -64.71 -112.32
N GLN A 51 -37.75 -65.94 -112.79
CA GLN A 51 -37.11 -67.02 -112.03
C GLN A 51 -35.66 -66.63 -111.70
N SER A 52 -34.88 -66.16 -112.68
CA SER A 52 -33.50 -65.70 -112.44
C SER A 52 -33.44 -64.54 -111.43
N GLN A 53 -34.36 -63.57 -111.50
CA GLN A 53 -34.42 -62.48 -110.52
C GLN A 53 -34.87 -62.93 -109.13
N ARG A 54 -35.79 -63.89 -109.03
CA ARG A 54 -36.18 -64.48 -107.74
C ARG A 54 -35.03 -65.26 -107.13
N GLU A 55 -34.26 -65.97 -107.92
CA GLU A 55 -33.04 -66.66 -107.49
C GLU A 55 -31.96 -65.67 -107.06
N GLU A 56 -31.71 -64.59 -107.82
CA GLU A 56 -30.80 -63.52 -107.43
C GLU A 56 -31.22 -62.84 -106.13
N PHE A 57 -32.52 -62.57 -105.96
CA PHE A 57 -33.05 -61.96 -104.73
C PHE A 57 -32.91 -62.91 -103.54
N ARG A 58 -33.20 -64.20 -103.71
CA ARG A 58 -32.98 -65.24 -102.69
C ARG A 58 -31.50 -65.30 -102.29
N GLN A 59 -30.59 -65.38 -103.26
CA GLN A 59 -29.15 -65.38 -103.01
C GLN A 59 -28.68 -64.10 -102.30
N ARG A 60 -29.22 -62.93 -102.68
CA ARG A 60 -28.92 -61.65 -101.99
C ARG A 60 -29.43 -61.64 -100.55
N MET A 61 -30.64 -62.15 -100.30
CA MET A 61 -31.21 -62.24 -98.96
C MET A 61 -30.45 -63.23 -98.08
N GLU A 62 -30.02 -64.36 -98.62
CA GLU A 62 -29.17 -65.33 -97.93
C GLU A 62 -27.81 -64.71 -97.55
N ARG A 63 -27.15 -64.00 -98.48
CA ARG A 63 -25.91 -63.27 -98.19
C ARG A 63 -26.09 -62.21 -97.10
N LEU A 64 -27.20 -61.47 -97.12
CA LEU A 64 -27.52 -60.48 -96.08
C LEU A 64 -27.82 -61.15 -94.73
N ALA A 65 -28.54 -62.27 -94.72
CA ALA A 65 -28.81 -63.04 -93.51
C ALA A 65 -27.52 -63.58 -92.89
N GLN A 66 -26.63 -64.15 -93.72
CA GLN A 66 -25.30 -64.59 -93.30
C GLN A 66 -24.47 -63.43 -92.74
N ARG A 67 -24.47 -62.26 -93.42
CA ARG A 67 -23.76 -61.06 -92.95
C ARG A 67 -24.32 -60.55 -91.62
N ARG A 68 -25.64 -60.55 -91.44
CA ARG A 68 -26.29 -60.20 -90.16
C ARG A 68 -25.89 -61.15 -89.03
N GLN A 69 -25.86 -62.46 -89.29
CA GLN A 69 -25.41 -63.46 -88.32
C GLN A 69 -23.93 -63.25 -87.96
N GLN A 70 -23.05 -63.02 -88.94
CA GLN A 70 -21.64 -62.72 -88.70
C GLN A 70 -21.44 -61.44 -87.87
N LEU A 71 -22.20 -60.37 -88.17
CA LEU A 71 -22.15 -59.14 -87.39
C LEU A 71 -22.63 -59.35 -85.95
N ALA A 72 -23.70 -60.10 -85.74
CA ALA A 72 -24.19 -60.43 -84.40
C ALA A 72 -23.18 -61.28 -83.60
N GLN A 73 -22.48 -62.22 -84.24
CA GLN A 73 -21.41 -62.99 -83.60
C GLN A 73 -20.23 -62.10 -83.23
N ARG A 74 -19.79 -61.21 -84.14
CA ARG A 74 -18.71 -60.24 -83.87
C ARG A 74 -19.09 -59.29 -82.75
N GLU A 75 -20.33 -58.82 -82.71
CA GLU A 75 -20.82 -57.98 -81.62
C GLU A 75 -20.75 -58.71 -80.27
N LYS A 76 -21.20 -59.98 -80.20
CA LYS A 76 -21.07 -60.80 -78.98
C LYS A 76 -19.61 -60.99 -78.56
N GLN A 77 -18.71 -61.23 -79.51
CA GLN A 77 -17.27 -61.35 -79.25
C GLN A 77 -16.70 -60.04 -78.70
N LEU A 78 -17.03 -58.90 -79.32
CA LEU A 78 -16.61 -57.59 -78.84
C LEU A 78 -17.16 -57.29 -77.46
N ARG A 79 -18.45 -57.57 -77.19
CA ARG A 79 -19.05 -57.42 -75.86
C ARG A 79 -18.32 -58.26 -74.81
N HIS A 80 -17.94 -59.50 -75.14
CA HIS A 80 -17.17 -60.35 -74.23
C HIS A 80 -15.76 -59.81 -73.97
N VAL A 81 -15.11 -59.28 -74.99
CA VAL A 81 -13.80 -58.63 -74.87
C VAL A 81 -13.88 -57.36 -74.02
N VAL A 82 -14.89 -56.50 -74.23
CA VAL A 82 -15.14 -55.31 -73.41
C VAL A 82 -15.35 -55.70 -71.96
N PHE A 83 -16.18 -56.72 -71.67
CA PHE A 83 -16.38 -57.18 -70.30
C PHE A 83 -15.09 -57.69 -69.64
N LYS A 84 -14.24 -58.40 -70.40
CA LYS A 84 -12.91 -58.84 -69.92
C LYS A 84 -12.00 -57.64 -69.63
N PHE A 85 -11.99 -56.63 -70.49
CA PHE A 85 -11.22 -55.41 -70.28
C PHE A 85 -11.73 -54.61 -69.08
N ASP A 86 -13.04 -54.45 -68.91
CA ASP A 86 -13.63 -53.78 -67.75
C ASP A 86 -13.28 -54.51 -66.45
N ALA A 87 -13.37 -55.85 -66.45
CA ALA A 87 -12.95 -56.65 -65.31
C ALA A 87 -11.45 -56.49 -65.01
N PHE A 88 -10.60 -56.44 -66.04
CA PHE A 88 -9.17 -56.19 -65.89
C PHE A 88 -8.87 -54.79 -65.35
N LEU A 89 -9.54 -53.75 -65.86
CA LEU A 89 -9.38 -52.37 -65.40
C LEU A 89 -9.81 -52.23 -63.93
N LYS A 90 -10.93 -52.84 -63.54
CA LYS A 90 -11.37 -52.88 -62.13
C LYS A 90 -10.36 -53.61 -61.25
N ALA A 91 -9.86 -54.78 -61.66
CA ALA A 91 -8.85 -55.51 -60.91
C ALA A 91 -7.50 -54.77 -60.84
N SER A 92 -7.14 -54.02 -61.89
CA SER A 92 -5.95 -53.17 -61.92
C SER A 92 -6.10 -51.97 -60.99
N ALA A 93 -7.25 -51.29 -61.02
CA ALA A 93 -7.55 -50.17 -60.13
C ALA A 93 -7.50 -50.61 -58.65
N VAL A 94 -8.11 -51.75 -58.31
CA VAL A 94 -8.04 -52.30 -56.95
C VAL A 94 -6.61 -52.64 -56.54
N ARG A 95 -5.78 -53.17 -57.45
CA ARG A 95 -4.35 -53.42 -57.16
C ARG A 95 -3.57 -52.12 -56.96
N GLN A 96 -3.83 -51.10 -57.78
CA GLN A 96 -3.23 -49.77 -57.65
C GLN A 96 -3.63 -49.11 -56.32
N GLU A 97 -4.92 -49.11 -55.97
CA GLU A 97 -5.40 -48.57 -54.70
C GLU A 97 -4.78 -49.27 -53.50
N ARG A 98 -4.66 -50.60 -53.52
CA ARG A 98 -3.97 -51.34 -52.46
C ARG A 98 -2.51 -50.92 -52.37
N ALA A 99 -1.77 -50.91 -53.47
CA ALA A 99 -0.36 -50.51 -53.48
C ALA A 99 -0.17 -49.08 -52.97
N LEU A 100 -1.06 -48.15 -53.32
CA LEU A 100 -1.05 -46.79 -52.81
C LEU A 100 -1.30 -46.75 -51.30
N ARG A 101 -2.31 -47.46 -50.79
CA ARG A 101 -2.57 -47.55 -49.34
C ARG A 101 -1.38 -48.13 -48.58
N TRP A 102 -0.78 -49.22 -49.07
CA TRP A 102 0.43 -49.78 -48.46
C TRP A 102 1.58 -48.77 -48.44
N ALA A 103 1.79 -48.02 -49.52
CA ALA A 103 2.81 -46.98 -49.57
C ALA A 103 2.51 -45.81 -48.61
N GLU A 104 1.24 -45.41 -48.48
CA GLU A 104 0.81 -44.38 -47.53
C GLU A 104 0.96 -44.82 -46.07
N GLU A 105 0.54 -46.04 -45.75
CA GLU A 105 0.72 -46.63 -44.41
C GLU A 105 2.20 -46.73 -44.04
N GLU A 106 3.05 -47.19 -44.96
CA GLU A 106 4.48 -47.28 -44.70
C GLU A 106 5.14 -45.90 -44.54
N ARG A 107 4.75 -44.93 -45.37
CA ARG A 107 5.19 -43.53 -45.20
C ARG A 107 4.75 -42.97 -43.86
N ALA A 108 3.52 -43.24 -43.42
CA ALA A 108 3.00 -42.79 -42.14
C ALA A 108 3.77 -43.45 -40.97
N ARG A 109 4.09 -44.74 -41.08
CA ARG A 109 4.91 -45.46 -40.09
C ARG A 109 6.31 -44.88 -39.98
N VAL A 110 6.99 -44.69 -41.12
CA VAL A 110 8.34 -44.11 -41.15
C VAL A 110 8.32 -42.67 -40.63
N ALA A 111 7.30 -41.88 -40.96
CA ALA A 111 7.14 -40.52 -40.42
C ALA A 111 6.91 -40.52 -38.90
N GLY A 112 6.08 -41.43 -38.39
CA GLY A 112 5.84 -41.61 -36.96
C GLY A 112 7.11 -41.98 -36.19
N GLN A 113 7.80 -43.02 -36.65
CA GLN A 113 9.10 -43.45 -36.08
C GLN A 113 10.16 -42.35 -36.18
N GLY A 114 10.20 -41.61 -37.29
CA GLY A 114 11.08 -40.47 -37.47
C GLY A 114 10.80 -39.35 -36.47
N ALA A 115 9.53 -39.01 -36.26
CA ALA A 115 9.13 -38.01 -35.26
C ALA A 115 9.51 -38.44 -33.84
N GLU A 116 9.24 -39.69 -33.45
CA GLU A 116 9.63 -40.23 -32.15
C GLU A 116 11.16 -40.23 -31.97
N ALA A 117 11.91 -40.66 -32.98
CA ALA A 117 13.37 -40.62 -32.94
C ALA A 117 13.90 -39.20 -32.77
N THR A 118 13.30 -38.19 -33.43
CA THR A 118 13.70 -36.78 -33.23
C THR A 118 13.36 -36.27 -31.83
N ARG A 119 12.20 -36.62 -31.26
CA ARG A 119 11.82 -36.26 -29.88
C ARG A 119 12.80 -36.85 -28.87
N LEU A 120 13.06 -38.15 -28.96
CA LEU A 120 14.02 -38.82 -28.07
C LEU A 120 15.44 -38.25 -28.21
N ARG A 121 15.88 -37.90 -29.42
CA ARG A 121 17.16 -37.21 -29.63
C ARG A 121 17.20 -35.85 -28.94
N GLN A 122 16.13 -35.06 -29.02
CA GLN A 122 16.05 -33.76 -28.33
C GLN A 122 16.10 -33.94 -26.81
N GLU A 123 15.36 -34.88 -26.25
CA GLU A 123 15.39 -35.20 -24.81
C GLU A 123 16.79 -35.63 -24.36
N LEU A 124 17.44 -36.53 -25.11
CA LEU A 124 18.82 -36.94 -24.85
C LEU A 124 19.78 -35.75 -24.88
N THR A 125 19.66 -34.85 -25.86
CA THR A 125 20.50 -33.65 -25.89
C THR A 125 20.26 -32.74 -24.69
N GLY A 126 19.01 -32.57 -24.25
CA GLY A 126 18.67 -31.81 -23.05
C GLY A 126 19.27 -32.42 -21.79
N LEU A 127 19.16 -33.74 -21.62
CA LEU A 127 19.75 -34.46 -20.50
C LEU A 127 21.28 -34.38 -20.48
N LEU A 128 21.93 -34.49 -21.64
CA LEU A 128 23.38 -34.33 -21.76
C LEU A 128 23.84 -32.92 -21.37
N GLN A 129 23.13 -31.88 -21.80
CA GLN A 129 23.41 -30.50 -21.40
C GLN A 129 23.24 -30.30 -19.89
N LEU A 130 22.18 -30.85 -19.29
CA LEU A 130 21.99 -30.81 -17.84
C LEU A 130 23.12 -31.51 -17.11
N ARG A 131 23.53 -32.71 -17.57
CA ARG A 131 24.67 -33.44 -17.02
C ARG A 131 25.95 -32.59 -17.09
N GLU A 132 26.24 -31.96 -18.22
CA GLU A 132 27.41 -31.11 -18.36
C GLU A 132 27.38 -29.91 -17.41
N ARG A 133 26.22 -29.25 -17.25
CA ARG A 133 26.05 -28.16 -16.29
C ARG A 133 26.32 -28.62 -14.86
N LEU A 134 25.78 -29.78 -14.48
CA LEU A 134 26.00 -30.37 -13.16
C LEU A 134 27.48 -30.75 -12.94
N VAL A 135 28.13 -31.35 -13.94
CA VAL A 135 29.56 -31.69 -13.88
C VAL A 135 30.41 -30.43 -13.73
N ARG A 136 30.12 -29.35 -14.48
CA ARG A 136 30.81 -28.06 -14.31
C ARG A 136 30.65 -27.51 -12.90
N ARG A 137 29.43 -27.56 -12.35
CA ARG A 137 29.14 -27.12 -10.97
C ARG A 137 29.87 -27.97 -9.93
N LEU A 138 29.90 -29.30 -10.10
CA LEU A 138 30.65 -30.19 -9.22
C LEU A 138 32.16 -29.92 -9.31
N ARG A 139 32.70 -29.67 -10.51
CA ARG A 139 34.12 -29.29 -10.68
C ARG A 139 34.44 -27.98 -9.98
N SER A 140 33.59 -26.96 -10.09
CA SER A 140 33.79 -25.71 -9.35
C SER A 140 33.71 -25.90 -7.84
N LEU A 141 32.89 -26.85 -7.37
CA LEU A 141 32.73 -27.12 -5.94
C LEU A 141 33.82 -28.03 -5.35
N ARG A 142 34.55 -28.76 -6.20
CA ARG A 142 35.58 -29.71 -5.78
C ARG A 142 36.67 -29.06 -4.93
N GLY A 143 37.13 -27.86 -5.30
CA GLY A 143 38.14 -27.13 -4.54
C GLY A 143 37.70 -26.79 -3.11
N PHE A 144 36.41 -26.51 -2.88
CA PHE A 144 35.88 -26.31 -1.52
C PHE A 144 35.82 -27.62 -0.74
N GLY A 145 35.49 -28.73 -1.40
CA GLY A 145 35.54 -30.06 -0.80
C GLY A 145 36.95 -30.43 -0.35
N ASP A 146 37.93 -30.28 -1.24
CA ASP A 146 39.34 -30.56 -0.95
C ASP A 146 39.88 -29.64 0.16
N TYR A 147 39.50 -28.37 0.16
CA TYR A 147 39.83 -27.44 1.25
C TYR A 147 39.24 -27.89 2.59
N LEU A 148 37.95 -28.24 2.63
CA LEU A 148 37.28 -28.70 3.87
C LEU A 148 37.90 -30.01 4.39
N GLN A 149 38.28 -30.92 3.50
CA GLN A 149 39.03 -32.12 3.87
C GLN A 149 40.41 -31.77 4.44
N GLY A 150 41.12 -30.79 3.85
CA GLY A 150 42.38 -30.29 4.38
C GLY A 150 42.24 -29.64 5.76
N VAL A 151 41.17 -28.89 6.00
CA VAL A 151 40.84 -28.32 7.32
C VAL A 151 40.52 -29.42 8.32
N LEU A 152 39.77 -30.44 7.93
CA LEU A 152 39.47 -31.60 8.78
C LEU A 152 40.73 -32.36 9.17
N ALA A 153 41.63 -32.61 8.21
CA ALA A 153 42.92 -33.25 8.48
C ALA A 153 43.81 -32.44 9.43
N ARG A 154 43.76 -31.11 9.37
CA ARG A 154 44.53 -30.24 10.27
C ARG A 154 43.93 -30.10 11.65
N THR A 155 42.60 -30.04 11.75
CA THR A 155 41.90 -29.83 13.02
C THR A 155 41.73 -31.12 13.82
N GLY A 156 41.53 -32.27 13.17
CA GLY A 156 41.46 -33.59 13.81
C GLY A 156 40.31 -33.80 14.81
N GLN A 157 39.46 -32.80 15.02
CA GLN A 157 38.40 -32.79 16.04
C GLN A 157 37.06 -33.37 15.55
N PHE A 158 36.90 -33.54 14.24
CA PHE A 158 35.65 -33.98 13.63
C PHE A 158 35.86 -35.25 12.81
N GLN A 159 34.90 -36.17 12.87
CA GLN A 159 34.95 -37.44 12.13
C GLN A 159 34.83 -37.19 10.62
N ASP A 160 33.84 -36.39 10.21
CA ASP A 160 33.58 -36.08 8.80
C ASP A 160 33.26 -34.59 8.56
N VAL A 161 33.41 -34.15 7.30
CA VAL A 161 33.09 -32.78 6.86
C VAL A 161 31.63 -32.40 7.17
N PRO A 162 30.60 -33.26 6.98
CA PRO A 162 29.23 -32.93 7.34
C PRO A 162 29.03 -32.72 8.85
N ALA A 163 29.72 -33.49 9.69
CA ALA A 163 29.65 -33.33 11.15
C ALA A 163 30.26 -31.98 11.59
N MET A 164 31.40 -31.61 10.99
CA MET A 164 32.01 -30.29 11.18
C MET A 164 31.06 -29.16 10.76
N LEU A 165 30.46 -29.26 9.58
CA LEU A 165 29.50 -28.26 9.08
C LEU A 165 28.23 -28.19 9.95
N ALA A 166 27.74 -29.31 10.47
CA ALA A 166 26.61 -29.34 11.40
C ALA A 166 26.93 -28.61 12.70
N HIS A 167 28.14 -28.82 13.25
CA HIS A 167 28.61 -28.09 14.43
C HIS A 167 28.70 -26.58 14.15
N PHE A 168 29.30 -26.16 13.04
CA PHE A 168 29.35 -24.74 12.67
C PHE A 168 27.97 -24.14 12.44
N ARG A 169 27.04 -24.86 11.83
CA ARG A 169 25.64 -24.41 11.70
C ARG A 169 24.99 -24.22 13.05
N ALA A 170 25.20 -25.16 13.98
CA ALA A 170 24.72 -25.02 15.35
C ALA A 170 25.33 -23.79 16.04
N LEU A 171 26.64 -23.55 15.89
CA LEU A 171 27.31 -22.36 16.43
C LEU A 171 26.78 -21.04 15.84
N VAL A 172 26.50 -21.01 14.53
CA VAL A 172 25.90 -19.84 13.89
C VAL A 172 24.49 -19.60 14.42
N ALA A 173 23.69 -20.66 14.58
CA ALA A 173 22.35 -20.58 15.14
C ALA A 173 22.38 -20.11 16.61
N THR A 174 23.27 -20.65 17.44
CA THR A 174 23.41 -20.22 18.84
C THR A 174 23.90 -18.78 18.94
N ARG A 175 24.84 -18.36 18.09
CA ARG A 175 25.27 -16.95 18.01
C ARG A 175 24.10 -16.02 17.66
N ALA A 176 23.26 -16.40 16.71
CA ALA A 176 22.07 -15.63 16.34
C ALA A 176 21.08 -15.51 17.51
N ALA A 177 20.80 -16.63 18.20
CA ALA A 177 19.93 -16.64 19.38
C ALA A 177 20.51 -15.79 20.53
N LEU A 178 21.81 -15.87 20.78
CA LEU A 178 22.48 -15.04 21.81
C LEU A 178 22.46 -13.56 21.45
N ALA A 179 22.61 -13.20 20.17
CA ALA A 179 22.51 -11.82 19.71
C ALA A 179 21.10 -11.25 19.97
N GLN A 180 20.05 -12.00 19.62
CA GLN A 180 18.67 -11.61 19.90
C GLN A 180 18.41 -11.45 21.41
N GLN A 181 18.92 -12.37 22.23
CA GLN A 181 18.81 -12.23 23.68
C GLN A 181 19.59 -11.02 24.21
N ALA A 182 20.74 -10.70 23.64
CA ALA A 182 21.51 -9.52 24.03
C ALA A 182 20.78 -8.23 23.68
N GLU A 183 20.16 -8.14 22.49
CA GLU A 183 19.31 -7.02 22.09
C GLU A 183 18.12 -6.85 23.05
N ALA A 184 17.39 -7.93 23.33
CA ALA A 184 16.27 -7.88 24.28
C ALA A 184 16.70 -7.43 25.69
N ARG A 185 17.87 -7.90 26.17
CA ARG A 185 18.43 -7.43 27.46
C ARG A 185 18.83 -5.96 27.41
N GLN A 186 19.38 -5.48 26.29
CA GLN A 186 19.72 -4.07 26.12
C GLN A 186 18.47 -3.20 26.13
N GLU A 187 17.37 -3.62 25.51
CA GLU A 187 16.08 -2.93 25.56
C GLU A 187 15.55 -2.86 26.99
N GLN A 188 15.59 -3.97 27.75
CA GLN A 188 15.19 -3.98 29.16
C GLN A 188 16.05 -3.03 30.01
N LEU A 189 17.36 -2.99 29.79
CA LEU A 189 18.26 -2.04 30.47
C LEU A 189 17.96 -0.59 30.06
N ALA A 190 17.64 -0.33 28.79
CA ALA A 190 17.28 1.00 28.31
C ALA A 190 15.96 1.47 28.94
N GLN A 191 14.96 0.59 29.04
CA GLN A 191 13.70 0.85 29.73
C GLN A 191 13.93 1.13 31.22
N GLY A 192 14.71 0.30 31.91
CA GLY A 192 15.06 0.53 33.32
C GLY A 192 15.80 1.85 33.55
N ARG A 193 16.72 2.21 32.65
CA ARG A 193 17.40 3.52 32.69
C ARG A 193 16.44 4.69 32.43
N ALA A 194 15.47 4.53 31.53
CA ALA A 194 14.47 5.55 31.26
C ALA A 194 13.58 5.79 32.49
N LEU A 195 13.11 4.71 33.14
CA LEU A 195 12.34 4.81 34.39
C LEU A 195 13.16 5.48 35.50
N LEU A 196 14.43 5.10 35.67
CA LEU A 196 15.29 5.74 36.67
C LEU A 196 15.47 7.24 36.40
N ARG A 197 15.63 7.65 35.14
CA ARG A 197 15.72 9.07 34.77
C ARG A 197 14.43 9.82 35.12
N GLN A 198 13.27 9.24 34.81
CA GLN A 198 11.97 9.83 35.17
C GLN A 198 11.85 10.03 36.68
N TYR A 199 12.16 9.01 37.48
CA TYR A 199 12.17 9.15 38.95
C TYR A 199 13.16 10.21 39.45
N GLN A 200 14.33 10.32 38.83
CA GLN A 200 15.31 11.37 39.17
C GLN A 200 14.81 12.77 38.83
N GLU A 201 14.18 12.94 37.66
CA GLU A 201 13.58 14.21 37.24
C GLU A 201 12.42 14.61 38.16
N GLU A 202 11.52 13.67 38.49
CA GLU A 202 10.41 13.88 39.43
C GLU A 202 10.91 14.30 40.81
N THR A 203 11.82 13.52 41.41
CA THR A 203 12.38 13.83 42.74
C THR A 203 13.17 15.14 42.75
N SER A 204 13.91 15.46 41.69
CA SER A 204 14.60 16.75 41.58
C SER A 204 13.61 17.91 41.49
N SER A 205 12.49 17.73 40.78
CA SER A 205 11.43 18.73 40.65
C SER A 205 10.72 18.97 41.98
N GLU A 206 10.44 17.90 42.74
CA GLU A 206 9.89 17.98 44.10
C GLU A 206 10.85 18.68 45.06
N LEU A 207 12.15 18.37 45.00
CA LEU A 207 13.17 19.01 45.82
C LEU A 207 13.28 20.51 45.50
N LEU A 208 13.25 20.88 44.22
CA LEU A 208 13.23 22.29 43.81
C LEU A 208 11.97 22.99 44.30
N ARG A 209 10.80 22.34 44.21
CA ARG A 209 9.53 22.89 44.70
C ARG A 209 9.58 23.13 46.21
N THR A 210 9.98 22.13 47.00
CA THR A 210 10.08 22.26 48.46
C THR A 210 11.14 23.28 48.87
N SER A 211 12.28 23.35 48.18
CA SER A 211 13.29 24.38 48.39
C SER A 211 12.72 25.79 48.13
N ASN A 212 11.99 25.97 47.03
CA ASN A 212 11.33 27.24 46.72
C ASN A 212 10.31 27.61 47.80
N GLU A 213 9.47 26.67 48.25
CA GLU A 213 8.52 26.87 49.34
C GLU A 213 9.24 27.27 50.65
N LEU A 214 10.36 26.62 50.98
CA LEU A 214 11.20 26.97 52.14
C LEU A 214 11.77 28.38 52.03
N THR A 215 12.27 28.78 50.86
CA THR A 215 12.79 30.14 50.65
C THR A 215 11.69 31.20 50.79
N GLN A 216 10.48 30.93 50.29
CA GLN A 216 9.33 31.82 50.46
C GLN A 216 8.91 31.95 51.92
N LEU A 217 8.84 30.84 52.65
CA LEU A 217 8.52 30.85 54.08
C LEU A 217 9.57 31.59 54.90
N ARG A 218 10.86 31.40 54.59
CA ARG A 218 11.97 32.16 55.21
C ARG A 218 11.84 33.66 54.94
N ALA A 219 11.56 34.05 53.69
CA ALA A 219 11.36 35.47 53.35
C ALA A 219 10.19 36.09 54.13
N ARG A 220 9.07 35.37 54.27
CA ARG A 220 7.92 35.83 55.08
C ARG A 220 8.27 35.96 56.56
N LEU A 221 9.05 35.01 57.09
CA LEU A 221 9.46 35.02 58.49
C LEU A 221 10.42 36.19 58.76
N GLU A 222 11.39 36.44 57.89
CA GLU A 222 12.29 37.59 58.00
C GLU A 222 11.54 38.93 57.85
N ALA A 223 10.55 39.01 56.96
CA ALA A 223 9.68 40.20 56.86
C ALA A 223 8.91 40.43 58.18
N ALA A 224 8.28 39.40 58.74
CA ALA A 224 7.58 39.51 60.02
C ALA A 224 8.51 39.88 61.19
N ARG A 225 9.74 39.33 61.22
CA ARG A 225 10.76 39.72 62.20
C ARG A 225 11.15 41.18 62.05
N HIS A 226 11.33 41.65 60.82
CA HIS A 226 11.64 43.04 60.55
C HIS A 226 10.52 43.97 61.06
N ASP A 227 9.26 43.64 60.81
CA ASP A 227 8.11 44.40 61.30
C ASP A 227 8.06 44.43 62.84
N VAL A 228 8.28 43.29 63.50
CA VAL A 228 8.34 43.21 64.97
C VAL A 228 9.46 44.08 65.53
N LEU A 229 10.66 44.00 64.96
CA LEU A 229 11.79 44.84 65.39
C LEU A 229 11.50 46.33 65.22
N GLN A 230 10.81 46.73 64.15
CA GLN A 230 10.37 48.12 63.97
C GLN A 230 9.42 48.55 65.07
N GLU A 231 8.37 47.77 65.36
CA GLU A 231 7.41 48.09 66.42
C GLU A 231 8.03 48.07 67.82
N GLU A 232 8.96 47.15 68.10
CA GLU A 232 9.74 47.13 69.34
C GLU A 232 10.58 48.40 69.49
N SER A 233 11.23 48.86 68.42
CA SER A 233 12.01 50.10 68.43
C SER A 233 11.12 51.32 68.68
N HIS A 234 9.93 51.36 68.08
CA HIS A 234 8.94 52.41 68.32
C HIS A 234 8.45 52.39 69.76
N TRP A 235 8.15 51.21 70.31
CA TRP A 235 7.71 51.04 71.68
C TRP A 235 8.81 51.46 72.68
N ALA A 236 10.07 51.06 72.46
CA ALA A 236 11.20 51.46 73.28
C ALA A 236 11.39 52.99 73.27
N HIS A 237 11.20 53.64 72.11
CA HIS A 237 11.24 55.10 72.01
C HIS A 237 10.12 55.76 72.82
N ILE A 238 8.88 55.25 72.73
CA ILE A 238 7.76 55.74 73.54
C ILE A 238 8.04 55.57 75.04
N GLN A 239 8.54 54.39 75.43
CA GLN A 239 8.86 54.09 76.84
C GLN A 239 9.96 55.01 77.36
N SER A 240 11.05 55.21 76.61
CA SER A 240 12.13 56.14 76.96
C SER A 240 11.60 57.57 77.12
N THR A 241 10.78 58.03 76.18
CA THR A 241 10.14 59.35 76.25
C THR A 241 9.23 59.47 77.46
N SER A 242 8.45 58.43 77.78
CA SER A 242 7.59 58.38 78.97
C SER A 242 8.41 58.42 80.26
N ALA A 243 9.48 57.64 80.36
CA ALA A 243 10.39 57.64 81.50
C ALA A 243 11.05 59.01 81.71
N GLN A 244 11.50 59.66 80.63
CA GLN A 244 12.02 61.03 80.68
C GLN A 244 10.97 62.03 81.19
N LYS A 245 9.73 61.96 80.68
CA LYS A 245 8.63 62.82 81.15
C LYS A 245 8.28 62.58 82.62
N SER A 246 8.23 61.32 83.06
CA SER A 246 8.00 60.96 84.47
C SER A 246 9.13 61.44 85.37
N LEU A 247 10.38 61.36 84.92
CA LEU A 247 11.53 61.91 85.66
C LEU A 247 11.44 63.43 85.78
N LEU A 248 11.16 64.14 84.68
CA LEU A 248 10.98 65.60 84.70
C LEU A 248 9.83 66.00 85.62
N LEU A 249 8.70 65.29 85.56
CA LEU A 249 7.58 65.51 86.47
C LEU A 249 8.01 65.30 87.92
N GLY A 250 8.72 64.22 88.24
CA GLY A 250 9.24 63.96 89.59
C GLY A 250 10.22 65.04 90.07
N GLN A 251 11.11 65.53 89.19
CA GLN A 251 12.00 66.65 89.49
C GLN A 251 11.23 67.95 89.76
N ILE A 252 10.22 68.26 88.96
CA ILE A 252 9.33 69.41 89.19
C ILE A 252 8.63 69.26 90.54
N LYS A 253 8.03 68.10 90.81
CA LYS A 253 7.34 67.84 92.07
C LYS A 253 8.27 68.02 93.28
N LEU A 254 9.49 67.51 93.21
CA LEU A 254 10.48 67.65 94.28
C LEU A 254 10.94 69.10 94.46
N ALA A 255 11.18 69.83 93.36
CA ALA A 255 11.55 71.24 93.41
C ALA A 255 10.43 72.08 94.04
N VAL A 256 9.17 71.84 93.65
CA VAL A 256 7.98 72.44 94.26
C VAL A 256 7.91 72.14 95.75
N LEU A 257 8.02 70.87 96.14
CA LEU A 257 7.98 70.45 97.54
C LEU A 257 9.10 71.12 98.36
N ASN A 258 10.32 71.18 97.83
CA ASN A 258 11.45 71.83 98.48
C ASN A 258 11.20 73.33 98.70
N ILE A 259 10.65 74.03 97.69
CA ILE A 259 10.32 75.47 97.81
C ILE A 259 9.17 75.67 98.81
N PHE A 260 8.14 74.84 98.78
CA PHE A 260 7.03 74.85 99.74
C PHE A 260 7.52 74.64 101.18
N GLN A 261 8.39 73.66 101.41
CA GLN A 261 9.01 73.43 102.72
C GLN A 261 9.86 74.61 103.17
N LEU A 262 10.61 75.25 102.26
CA LEU A 262 11.40 76.45 102.58
C LEU A 262 10.50 77.62 102.97
N ALA A 263 9.44 77.88 102.20
CA ALA A 263 8.49 78.96 102.46
C ALA A 263 7.75 78.75 103.78
N THR A 264 7.21 77.55 104.03
CA THR A 264 6.52 77.22 105.28
C THR A 264 7.45 77.26 106.50
N ALA A 265 8.70 76.82 106.37
CA ALA A 265 9.69 76.89 107.44
C ALA A 265 10.10 78.32 107.81
N GLN A 266 10.28 79.22 106.83
CA GLN A 266 10.67 80.61 107.07
C GLN A 266 9.51 81.49 107.53
N LEU A 267 8.31 81.29 106.98
CA LEU A 267 7.12 82.09 107.27
C LEU A 267 6.28 81.53 108.45
N LYS A 268 6.66 80.38 109.03
CA LYS A 268 5.95 79.68 110.11
C LYS A 268 4.45 79.46 109.82
N VAL A 269 4.09 79.22 108.57
CA VAL A 269 2.70 78.97 108.16
C VAL A 269 2.40 77.47 108.40
N PRO A 270 1.43 77.11 109.26
CA PRO A 270 1.01 75.72 109.42
C PRO A 270 0.09 75.36 108.24
N ALA A 271 0.67 74.79 107.18
CA ALA A 271 -0.09 74.30 106.04
C ALA A 271 -0.16 72.77 106.10
N ASP A 272 -1.33 72.24 106.46
CA ASP A 272 -1.65 70.80 106.46
C ASP A 272 -1.96 70.34 105.02
N VAL A 273 -0.95 70.44 104.14
CA VAL A 273 -1.07 70.07 102.71
C VAL A 273 -0.43 68.71 102.49
N ALA A 274 -1.13 67.83 101.78
CA ALA A 274 -0.66 66.48 101.48
C ALA A 274 0.63 66.49 100.65
N LEU A 275 1.57 65.59 100.97
CA LEU A 275 2.89 65.51 100.33
C LEU A 275 2.83 65.25 98.81
N GLU A 276 1.77 64.60 98.33
CA GLU A 276 1.60 64.20 96.92
C GLU A 276 0.86 65.24 96.07
N ASP A 277 0.24 66.24 96.69
CA ASP A 277 -0.57 67.26 95.99
C ASP A 277 0.28 68.49 95.64
N THR A 278 0.91 68.42 94.48
CA THR A 278 1.81 69.48 94.00
C THR A 278 1.09 70.75 93.56
N GLU A 279 -0.19 70.67 93.18
CA GLU A 279 -0.96 71.85 92.79
C GLU A 279 -1.24 72.70 94.04
N ALA A 280 -1.72 72.08 95.12
CA ALA A 280 -1.95 72.75 96.39
C ALA A 280 -0.65 73.33 97.03
N GLN A 281 0.48 72.63 96.86
CA GLN A 281 1.81 73.13 97.28
C GLN A 281 2.25 74.37 96.48
N LEU A 282 2.00 74.40 95.18
CA LEU A 282 2.28 75.58 94.35
C LEU A 282 1.38 76.76 94.72
N ASP A 283 0.08 76.52 94.96
CA ASP A 283 -0.87 77.56 95.34
C ASP A 283 -0.49 78.24 96.65
N THR A 284 -0.03 77.46 97.63
CA THR A 284 0.46 77.99 98.92
C THR A 284 1.79 78.74 98.77
N VAL A 285 2.72 78.25 97.95
CA VAL A 285 3.95 79.00 97.60
C VAL A 285 3.61 80.31 96.90
N LEU A 286 2.65 80.29 95.97
CA LEU A 286 2.20 81.48 95.25
C LEU A 286 1.59 82.50 96.21
N LEU A 287 0.74 82.06 97.13
CA LEU A 287 0.16 82.92 98.18
C LEU A 287 1.26 83.56 99.03
N CYS A 288 2.23 82.76 99.51
CA CYS A 288 3.38 83.26 100.27
C CYS A 288 4.20 84.30 99.48
N MET A 289 4.44 84.06 98.18
CA MET A 289 5.17 85.02 97.34
C MET A 289 4.37 86.31 97.09
N GLN A 290 3.05 86.21 96.91
CA GLN A 290 2.18 87.37 96.77
C GLN A 290 2.12 88.19 98.06
N ASP A 291 2.03 87.53 99.22
CA ASP A 291 2.09 88.19 100.53
C ASP A 291 3.43 88.88 100.74
N LEU A 292 4.56 88.23 100.43
CA LEU A 292 5.88 88.85 100.46
C LEU A 292 6.00 90.03 99.50
N ALA A 293 5.46 89.93 98.29
CA ALA A 293 5.45 91.02 97.32
C ALA A 293 4.58 92.20 97.80
N ALA A 294 3.43 91.93 98.43
CA ALA A 294 2.58 92.93 99.04
C ALA A 294 3.29 93.63 100.21
N ILE A 295 3.96 92.88 101.09
CA ILE A 295 4.78 93.43 102.18
C ILE A 295 5.92 94.30 101.61
N CYS A 296 6.63 93.83 100.58
CA CYS A 296 7.68 94.62 99.92
C CYS A 296 7.14 95.88 99.23
N ALA A 297 5.93 95.83 98.67
CA ALA A 297 5.26 96.98 98.08
C ALA A 297 4.81 98.00 99.14
N GLU A 298 4.36 97.54 100.31
CA GLU A 298 4.07 98.42 101.46
C GLU A 298 5.33 99.06 102.06
N LEU A 299 6.48 98.38 101.99
CA LEU A 299 7.78 98.88 102.46
C LEU A 299 8.51 99.80 101.45
N ARG A 300 8.03 99.95 100.21
CA ARG A 300 8.58 100.88 99.19
C ARG A 300 7.48 101.77 98.57
N PRO A 301 7.31 103.01 99.03
CA PRO A 301 6.42 103.97 98.37
C PRO A 301 7.10 104.56 97.12
N GLY A 302 6.66 104.10 95.94
CA GLY A 302 6.75 104.86 94.69
C GLY A 302 7.84 104.47 93.68
N GLU A 303 7.51 103.55 92.78
CA GLU A 303 7.88 103.65 91.35
C GLU A 303 6.74 103.06 90.49
N PRO A 304 6.29 103.77 89.43
CA PRO A 304 5.24 103.28 88.54
C PRO A 304 5.78 102.43 87.38
N GLY A 305 5.21 101.23 87.25
CA GLY A 305 4.83 100.63 85.97
C GLY A 305 5.93 100.09 85.04
N LEU A 306 6.10 98.76 85.05
CA LEU A 306 6.26 97.99 83.82
C LEU A 306 5.37 96.75 83.92
N CYS A 307 4.51 96.62 82.92
CA CYS A 307 3.45 95.62 82.78
C CYS A 307 3.94 94.16 82.96
N PRO A 308 3.03 93.24 83.33
CA PRO A 308 3.35 91.83 83.53
C PRO A 308 3.78 91.20 82.20
N PRO A 309 4.77 90.29 82.18
CA PRO A 309 4.91 89.39 81.06
C PRO A 309 3.65 88.52 81.02
N ARG A 310 2.80 88.82 80.03
CA ARG A 310 1.72 87.95 79.58
C ARG A 310 2.24 86.51 79.47
N LEU A 311 1.56 85.57 80.11
CA LEU A 311 1.67 84.15 79.79
C LEU A 311 1.45 83.97 78.29
N PRO A 312 2.40 83.42 77.52
CA PRO A 312 2.11 83.00 76.18
C PRO A 312 1.12 81.84 76.26
N ALA A 313 -0.05 82.06 75.65
CA ALA A 313 -1.06 81.05 75.42
C ALA A 313 -0.45 79.80 74.78
N ALA A 314 -0.87 78.64 75.26
CA ALA A 314 -0.54 77.35 74.66
C ALA A 314 -1.09 77.30 73.23
N THR A 315 -0.22 77.57 72.24
CA THR A 315 -0.49 77.15 70.87
C THR A 315 -0.28 75.65 70.79
N SER A 316 -1.38 74.94 71.03
CA SER A 316 -1.66 73.65 70.41
C SER A 316 -1.54 73.84 68.89
N THR A 317 -0.42 73.41 68.31
CA THR A 317 -0.31 73.12 66.88
C THR A 317 0.19 71.70 66.74
N HIS A 318 -0.76 70.76 66.73
CA HIS A 318 -0.63 69.52 66.01
C HIS A 318 -0.34 69.80 64.52
N PRO A 319 0.59 69.06 63.91
CA PRO A 319 0.40 68.62 62.54
C PRO A 319 0.19 67.10 62.57
N VAL A 320 -1.09 66.74 62.51
CA VAL A 320 -1.67 65.81 61.54
C VAL A 320 -0.67 64.82 60.93
N ARG A 321 -0.69 63.59 61.45
CA ARG A 321 -0.29 62.40 60.69
C ARG A 321 -1.21 62.29 59.46
N HIS A 322 -0.70 62.65 58.29
CA HIS A 322 -1.31 62.21 57.05
C HIS A 322 -1.05 60.72 56.86
N ARG A 323 -2.06 59.94 57.17
CA ARG A 323 -2.25 58.58 56.68
C ARG A 323 -2.68 58.67 55.21
N GLY A 324 -2.00 57.93 54.35
CA GLY A 324 -2.59 57.38 53.12
C GLY A 324 -2.11 57.97 51.80
N ALA A 325 -1.37 57.17 51.03
CA ALA A 325 -1.63 56.90 49.61
C ALA A 325 -0.68 55.76 49.17
N ARG A 326 -1.20 54.55 48.99
CA ARG A 326 -1.66 54.01 47.68
C ARG A 326 -0.49 53.34 46.92
N VAL A 327 -0.40 52.03 47.11
CA VAL A 327 0.18 51.11 46.11
C VAL A 327 -0.75 51.13 44.89
N PRO A 328 -0.23 51.32 43.66
CA PRO A 328 -1.03 51.15 42.45
C PRO A 328 -1.20 49.65 42.14
N PRO A 329 -2.33 49.24 41.53
CA PRO A 329 -2.48 47.89 41.02
C PRO A 329 -1.84 47.77 39.64
N GLY A 330 -1.19 46.63 39.36
CA GLY A 330 -1.15 46.08 38.01
C GLY A 330 0.21 45.57 37.52
N GLN A 331 0.17 44.31 37.07
CA GLN A 331 0.94 43.73 35.94
C GLN A 331 2.43 43.47 36.24
N GLU A 332 2.97 42.25 36.29
CA GLU A 332 2.71 40.96 35.59
C GLU A 332 2.76 39.75 36.53
#